data_AF-A0A0F9QEL5-F1
#
_entry.id   AF-A0A0F9QEL5-F1
#
_cell.length_a   1.000
_cell.length_b   1.000
_cell.length_c   1.000
_cell.angle_alpha   90.00
_cell.angle_beta   90.00
_cell.angle_gamma   90.00
#
_symmetry.space_group_name_H-M   'P 1'
#
loop_
_entity.id
_entity.type
_entity.pdbx_description
1 polymer ?
#
loop_
_entity_poly.entity_id
_entity_poly.type
_entity_poly.pdbx_seq_one_letter_code
_entity_poly.pdbx_strand_id
1 'polypeptide(L)' 'MKTKLCTGKCGRRLPATKEYFYPDRRWLMGPCKVCHKKRVAITNRLRTHKYDDEDITPKYVEVMKQKIFEENLTRMQTVI' A
#
# COMPACT_ATOMS: atom_id res chain seq x y z
N MET A 1 20.92 29.43 -14.83
CA MET A 1 19.94 28.32 -14.89
C MET A 1 19.03 28.35 -13.66
N LYS A 2 17.72 28.15 -13.79
CA LYS A 2 16.79 28.11 -12.65
C LYS A 2 16.85 26.74 -11.97
N THR A 3 17.13 26.70 -10.67
CA THR A 3 17.15 25.47 -9.86
C THR A 3 15.95 25.39 -8.94
N LYS A 4 15.51 24.16 -8.60
CA LYS A 4 14.41 23.87 -7.69
C LYS A 4 14.84 22.87 -6.62
N LEU A 5 14.39 23.08 -5.39
CA LEU A 5 14.56 22.13 -4.29
C LEU A 5 13.56 20.98 -4.44
N CYS A 6 14.05 19.75 -4.45
CA CYS A 6 13.20 18.57 -4.38
C CYS A 6 12.54 18.47 -3.00
N THR A 7 11.21 18.40 -2.95
CA THR A 7 10.44 18.22 -1.70
C THR A 7 10.29 16.75 -1.28
N GLY A 8 10.95 15.84 -1.98
CA GLY A 8 11.05 14.43 -1.59
C GLY A 8 12.21 14.17 -0.62
N LYS A 9 12.36 12.92 -0.18
CA LYS A 9 13.38 12.50 0.80
C LYS A 9 14.84 12.81 0.42
N CYS A 10 15.14 13.13 -0.84
CA CYS A 10 16.50 13.43 -1.26
C CYS A 10 16.94 14.87 -0.96
N GLY A 11 16.02 15.83 -0.83
CA GLY A 11 16.34 17.23 -0.48
C GLY A 11 17.31 17.96 -1.42
N ARG A 12 17.59 17.44 -2.62
CA ARG A 12 18.61 17.99 -3.53
C ARG A 12 18.08 19.23 -4.28
N ARG A 13 18.97 20.19 -4.55
CA ARG A 13 18.73 21.25 -5.54
C ARG A 13 19.09 20.73 -6.93
N LEU A 14 18.11 20.72 -7.83
CA LEU A 14 18.24 20.20 -9.20
C LEU A 14 17.80 21.27 -10.21
N PRO A 15 18.23 21.19 -11.48
CA PRO A 15 17.70 22.05 -12.53
C PRO A 15 16.17 21.95 -12.62
N ALA A 16 15.48 23.09 -12.66
CA ALA A 16 14.02 23.16 -12.74
C ALA A 16 13.53 22.85 -14.17
N THR A 17 13.91 21.69 -14.70
CA THR A 17 13.60 21.22 -16.05
C THR A 17 12.73 19.96 -16.00
N LYS A 18 12.10 19.64 -17.14
CA LYS A 18 11.28 18.43 -17.32
C LYS A 18 12.10 17.14 -17.27
N GLU A 19 13.43 17.21 -17.29
CA GLU A 19 14.31 16.06 -17.13
C GLU A 19 14.29 15.56 -15.68
N TYR A 20 14.37 16.47 -14.72
CA TYR A 20 14.47 16.15 -13.28
C TYR A 20 13.12 16.14 -12.55
N PHE A 21 12.11 16.87 -13.04
CA PHE A 21 10.80 16.97 -12.41
C PHE A 21 9.67 16.61 -13.38
N TYR A 22 8.61 15.97 -12.90
CA TYR A 22 7.41 15.72 -13.69
C TYR A 22 6.64 17.03 -13.89
N PRO A 23 6.07 17.28 -15.08
CA PRO A 23 5.13 18.38 -15.28
C PRO A 23 3.79 18.06 -14.59
N ASP A 24 3.19 19.08 -13.97
CA ASP A 24 1.85 19.04 -13.39
C ASP A 24 1.07 20.27 -13.86
N ARG A 25 0.20 20.05 -14.86
CA ARG A 25 -0.56 21.08 -15.56
C ARG A 25 0.35 22.23 -16.06
N ARG A 26 0.47 23.31 -15.27
CA ARG A 26 1.24 24.52 -15.60
C ARG A 26 2.58 24.61 -14.86
N TRP A 27 2.87 23.70 -13.94
CA TRP A 27 4.02 23.75 -13.04
C TRP A 27 4.86 22.48 -13.12
N LEU A 28 6.02 22.48 -12.47
CA LEU A 28 6.76 21.25 -12.20
C LEU A 28 6.37 20.74 -10.82
N MET A 29 6.21 19.42 -10.68
CA MET A 29 5.95 18.77 -9.39
C MET A 29 7.05 19.11 -8.37
N GLY A 30 6.68 19.08 -7.08
CA GLY A 30 7.61 19.28 -5.96
C GLY A 30 8.74 18.23 -5.89
N PRO A 31 8.44 16.93 -5.85
CA PRO A 31 9.46 15.90 -5.83
C PRO A 31 10.10 15.69 -7.20
N CYS A 32 11.40 15.41 -7.22
CA CYS A 32 12.08 14.97 -8.43
C CYS A 32 11.58 13.58 -8.87
N LYS A 33 11.80 13.23 -10.14
CA LYS A 33 11.30 11.97 -10.72
C LYS A 33 11.73 10.74 -9.92
N VAL A 34 12.95 10.73 -9.38
CA VAL A 34 13.47 9.62 -8.56
C VAL A 34 12.66 9.46 -7.27
N CYS A 35 12.43 10.55 -6.54
CA CYS A 35 11.62 10.53 -5.32
C CYS A 35 10.16 10.17 -5.61
N HIS A 36 9.61 10.68 -6.72
CA HIS A 36 8.26 10.35 -7.15
C HIS A 36 8.11 8.86 -7.43
N LYS A 37 9.04 8.26 -8.21
CA LYS A 37 9.05 6.81 -8.48
C LYS A 37 9.11 5.97 -7.21
N LYS A 38 9.97 6.33 -6.26
CA LYS A 38 10.07 5.63 -4.96
C LYS A 38 8.76 5.71 -4.16
N ARG A 39 8.10 6.88 -4.15
CA ARG A 39 6.80 7.04 -3.49
C ARG A 39 5.74 6.14 -4.13
N VAL A 40 5.65 6.14 -5.46
CA VAL A 40 4.69 5.32 -6.22
C VAL A 40 4.92 3.83 -5.99
N ALA A 41 6.18 3.38 -5.99
CA ALA A 41 6.53 1.99 -5.73
C ALA A 41 6.11 1.54 -4.33
N ILE A 42 6.30 2.38 -3.30
CA ILE A 42 5.85 2.10 -1.94
C ILE A 42 4.32 2.02 -1.89
N THR A 43 3.60 2.98 -2.48
CA THR A 43 2.13 2.93 -2.50
C THR A 43 1.61 1.74 -3.27
N ASN A 44 2.25 1.33 -4.36
CA ASN A 44 1.86 0.12 -5.10
C ASN A 44 2.09 -1.13 -4.27
N ARG A 45 3.24 -1.25 -3.57
CA ARG A 45 3.52 -2.37 -2.66
C ARG A 45 2.54 -2.44 -1.48
N LEU A 46 2.17 -1.29 -0.93
CA LEU A 46 1.15 -1.20 0.13
C LEU A 46 -0.26 -1.51 -0.40
N ARG A 47 -0.51 -1.27 -1.69
CA ARG A 47 -1.79 -1.56 -2.33
C ARG A 47 -1.92 -3.04 -2.69
N THR A 48 -0.84 -3.69 -3.12
CA THR A 48 -0.82 -5.15 -3.34
C THR A 48 -0.97 -5.91 -2.03
N HIS A 49 -0.36 -5.46 -0.94
CA HIS A 49 -0.53 -6.07 0.39
C HIS A 49 -1.84 -5.73 1.12
N LYS A 50 -2.76 -4.97 0.51
CA LYS A 50 -4.08 -4.73 1.12
C LYS A 50 -5.12 -5.79 0.73
N TYR A 51 -4.83 -6.61 -0.27
CA TYR A 51 -5.62 -7.78 -0.68
C TYR A 51 -4.66 -8.85 -1.22
N ASP A 52 -3.92 -9.48 -0.32
CA ASP A 52 -3.51 -10.86 -0.54
C ASP A 52 -4.69 -11.72 0.00
N ASP A 53 -5.74 -11.91 -0.81
CA ASP A 53 -6.84 -12.86 -0.52
C ASP A 53 -6.30 -14.31 -0.32
N GLU A 54 -5.03 -14.56 -0.63
CA GLU A 54 -4.36 -15.84 -0.49
C GLU A 54 -3.78 -16.11 0.92
N ASP A 55 -3.83 -15.16 1.86
CA ASP A 55 -3.39 -15.39 3.25
C ASP A 55 -4.55 -15.78 4.21
N ILE A 56 -5.74 -16.07 3.67
CA ILE A 56 -6.65 -16.99 4.37
C ILE A 56 -6.09 -18.39 4.17
N THR A 57 -5.07 -18.74 4.96
CA THR A 57 -4.50 -20.09 4.94
C THR A 57 -5.63 -21.12 5.10
N PRO A 58 -5.63 -22.26 4.37
CA PRO A 58 -6.61 -23.33 4.54
C PRO A 58 -6.80 -23.74 6.01
N LYS A 59 -5.71 -23.66 6.79
CA LYS A 59 -5.69 -23.88 8.23
C LYS A 59 -6.59 -22.92 9.02
N TYR A 60 -6.65 -21.64 8.66
CA TYR A 60 -7.53 -20.68 9.32
C TYR A 60 -9.01 -20.95 9.01
N VAL A 61 -9.33 -21.36 7.77
CA VAL A 61 -10.69 -21.77 7.38
C VAL A 61 -11.13 -23.03 8.14
N GLU A 62 -10.25 -24.02 8.27
CA GLU A 62 -10.53 -25.25 9.03
C GLU A 62 -10.77 -24.97 10.51
N VAL A 63 -9.94 -24.13 11.14
CA VAL A 63 -10.11 -23.74 12.54
C VAL A 63 -11.45 -23.01 12.75
N MET A 64 -11.85 -22.14 11.82
CA MET A 64 -13.14 -21.45 11.92
C MET A 64 -14.32 -22.40 11.71
N LYS A 65 -14.22 -23.36 10.79
CA LYS A 65 -15.24 -24.41 10.60
C LYS A 65 -15.41 -25.29 11.84
N GLN A 66 -14.31 -25.66 12.51
CA GLN A 66 -14.36 -26.42 13.77
C GLN A 66 -15.04 -25.63 14.89
N LYS A 67 -14.67 -24.36 15.07
CA LYS A 67 -15.30 -23.50 16.09
C LYS A 67 -16.81 -23.35 15.87
N ILE A 68 -17.23 -23.13 14.62
CA ILE A 68 -18.65 -23.04 14.28
C ILE A 68 -19.38 -24.36 14.55
N PHE A 69 -18.74 -25.51 14.28
CA PHE A 69 -19.31 -26.82 14.59
C PHE A 69 -19.47 -27.04 16.10
N GLU A 70 -18.45 -26.73 16.90
CA GLU A 70 -18.46 -26.85 18.36
C GLU A 70 -19.51 -25.94 19.02
N GLU A 71 -19.63 -24.69 18.55
CA GLU A 71 -20.65 -23.74 19.01
C GLU A 71 -22.07 -24.21 18.69
N ASN A 72 -22.27 -24.83 17.52
CA ASN A 72 -23.56 -25.41 17.16
C ASN A 72 -23.87 -26.67 17.98
N LEU A 73 -22.86 -27.49 18.29
CA LEU A 73 -23.02 -28.68 19.13
C LEU A 73 -23.41 -28.30 20.58
N THR A 74 -22.74 -27.29 21.13
CA THR A 74 -23.05 -26.75 22.48
C THR A 74 -24.43 -26.11 22.52
N ARG A 75 -24.83 -25.37 21.48
CA ARG A 75 -26.19 -24.83 21.36
C ARG A 75 -27.27 -25.91 21.32
N MET A 76 -27.01 -27.06 20.69
CA MET A 76 -27.96 -28.18 20.67
C MET A 76 -28.07 -28.90 22.02
N GLN A 77 -27.00 -28.92 22.82
CA GLN A 77 -26.98 -29.56 24.14
C GLN A 77 -27.65 -28.72 25.25
N THR A 78 -27.85 -27.42 25.02
CA THR A 78 -28.52 -26.50 25.97
C THR A 78 -30.05 -26.39 25.79
N VAL A 79 -30.66 -27.23 24.94
CA VAL A 79 -32.13 -27.25 24.70
C VAL A 79 -32.76 -28.51 25.32
N ILE A 80 -32.32 -28.91 26.51
CA ILE A 80 -32.99 -29.91 27.36
C ILE A 80 -33.25 -29.29 28.73
#